data_AF-A0A519VAN0-F1
#
_entry.id   AF-A0A519VAN0-F1
#
_cell.length_a   1.000
_cell.length_b   1.000
_cell.length_c   1.000
_cell.angle_alpha   90.00
_cell.angle_beta   90.00
_cell.angle_gamma   90.00
#
_symmetry.space_group_name_H-M   'P 1'
#
loop_
_entity.id
_entity.type
_entity.pdbx_description
1 polymer ?
#
loop_
_entity_poly.entity_id
_entity_poly.type
_entity_poly.pdbx_seq_one_letter_code
_entity_poly.pdbx_strand_id
1 'polypeptide(L)'
;MKKTLIINIGNSIIHIEEDAYEILTAYLNEIKQHFAKNADDFEIVTDIENRIAEMFAEILEAGKKQVIEIADVQGVIAQMGSVKDFISEEEEEMPQSDFAYNHTGVKKLYRDTDDGVIAGVCAGLGHYLNVEARWVRLLALLTIFLGGAGILAYIILWITMPRAVSRSEKMEMKGEATNLYGYNKSFEDELAMFKDKMKSANAEFGPIAKRSGNFITEVVQAIGRLLGTTGKLILKFIAGAFIVCGFAALVFLIVCLAAFLGFLDANTFEAWPLSVINAELRDGIVLAAFVTVFVPVLALVLFAIRVAFNKKAINKSLSFALLVIWLIGVAYSVYYTAKITSEFKEHAEMVKTDELKSYATYVIDVDKSVAFSKADSLALEIANNNLDGRVVYDDNDNHPFRVPRNVRVEISKSENGKTSMVQNYESQGKTFPIALRNAQNINYKYKQTDSLITLSP
;
A
#
# COMPACT_ATOMS: atom_id res chain seq x y z
N MET A 1 11.31 -64.75 28.92
CA MET A 1 11.51 -63.29 28.76
C MET A 1 12.45 -63.12 27.59
N LYS A 2 12.03 -62.36 26.57
CA LYS A 2 12.91 -62.02 25.45
C LYS A 2 13.90 -60.96 25.89
N LYS A 3 15.12 -61.02 25.36
CA LYS A 3 16.18 -60.08 25.70
C LYS A 3 15.94 -58.77 24.95
N THR A 4 16.10 -57.64 25.64
CA THR A 4 15.91 -56.30 25.07
C THR A 4 17.25 -55.59 24.93
N LEU A 5 17.44 -54.87 23.83
CA LEU A 5 18.60 -54.06 23.51
C LEU A 5 18.20 -52.58 23.48
N ILE A 6 19.14 -51.71 23.84
CA ILE A 6 19.01 -50.26 23.69
C ILE A 6 19.83 -49.85 22.48
N ILE A 7 19.18 -49.24 21.50
CA ILE A 7 19.82 -48.85 20.25
C ILE A 7 19.61 -47.36 19.99
N ASN A 8 20.53 -46.77 19.24
CA ASN A 8 20.39 -45.42 18.72
C ASN A 8 20.10 -45.50 17.22
N ILE A 9 19.01 -44.90 16.77
CA ILE A 9 18.62 -44.82 15.37
C ILE A 9 18.26 -43.37 15.03
N GLY A 10 18.96 -42.79 14.04
CA GLY A 10 18.92 -41.36 13.79
C GLY A 10 19.34 -40.58 15.05
N ASN A 11 18.41 -39.77 15.58
CA ASN A 11 18.60 -39.00 16.81
C ASN A 11 17.77 -39.50 18.02
N SER A 12 17.31 -40.76 18.00
CA SER A 12 16.42 -41.33 19.03
C SER A 12 16.97 -42.62 19.65
N ILE A 13 16.82 -42.72 20.98
CA ILE A 13 17.16 -43.92 21.75
C ILE A 13 15.89 -44.75 21.95
N ILE A 14 15.89 -45.99 21.48
CA ILE A 14 14.74 -46.90 21.58
C ILE A 14 15.13 -48.24 22.21
N HIS A 15 14.17 -48.86 22.90
CA HIS A 15 14.29 -50.20 23.44
C HIS A 15 13.63 -51.20 22.47
N ILE A 16 14.36 -52.23 22.06
CA ILE A 16 13.93 -53.18 21.02
C ILE A 16 14.25 -54.62 21.44
N GLU A 17 13.41 -55.59 21.06
CA GLU A 17 13.73 -57.02 21.26
C GLU A 17 14.95 -57.46 20.43
N GLU A 18 15.77 -58.39 20.93
CA GLU A 18 16.97 -58.91 20.24
C GLU A 18 16.62 -59.45 18.83
N ASP A 19 15.56 -60.24 18.70
CA ASP A 19 15.09 -60.78 17.42
C ASP A 19 14.64 -59.67 16.44
N ALA A 20 14.04 -58.59 16.95
CA ALA A 20 13.54 -57.47 16.16
C ALA A 20 14.69 -56.56 15.70
N TYR A 21 15.72 -56.43 16.54
CA TYR A 21 16.95 -55.70 16.23
C TYR A 21 17.72 -56.32 15.07
N GLU A 22 17.81 -57.65 15.00
CA GLU A 22 18.47 -58.35 13.89
C GLU A 22 17.80 -58.02 12.54
N ILE A 23 16.46 -58.03 12.51
CA ILE A 23 15.67 -57.70 11.32
C ILE A 23 15.87 -56.24 10.91
N LEU A 24 15.78 -55.31 11.87
CA LEU A 24 15.98 -53.89 11.60
C LEU A 24 17.42 -53.60 11.12
N THR A 25 18.42 -54.24 11.71
CA THR A 25 19.83 -54.07 11.32
C THR A 25 20.08 -54.58 9.91
N ALA A 26 19.52 -55.74 9.56
CA ALA A 26 19.60 -56.26 8.20
C ALA A 26 18.99 -55.28 7.19
N TYR A 27 17.82 -54.75 7.49
CA TYR A 27 17.13 -53.77 6.64
C TYR A 27 17.91 -52.45 6.47
N LEU A 28 18.42 -51.87 7.57
CA LEU A 28 19.23 -50.65 7.51
C LEU A 28 20.54 -50.84 6.74
N ASN A 29 21.15 -52.03 6.83
CA ASN A 29 22.34 -52.36 6.04
C ASN A 29 22.03 -52.47 4.55
N GLU A 30 20.88 -53.04 4.17
CA GLU A 30 20.42 -53.07 2.77
C GLU A 30 20.23 -51.65 2.22
N ILE A 31 19.59 -50.75 2.99
CA ILE A 31 19.42 -49.33 2.62
C ILE A 31 20.78 -48.64 2.44
N LYS A 32 21.67 -48.78 3.43
CA LYS A 32 23.02 -48.20 3.40
C LYS A 32 23.79 -48.68 2.18
N GLN A 33 23.69 -49.96 1.81
CA GLN A 33 24.41 -50.50 0.67
C GLN A 33 23.90 -49.95 -0.68
N HIS A 34 22.60 -49.69 -0.79
CA HIS A 34 22.00 -49.13 -2.00
C HIS A 34 22.33 -47.64 -2.18
N PHE A 35 22.18 -46.85 -1.11
CA PHE A 35 22.49 -45.42 -1.05
C PHE A 35 23.88 -45.17 -0.43
N ALA A 36 24.96 -45.79 -0.93
CA ALA A 36 26.33 -45.45 -0.50
C ALA A 36 27.28 -45.24 -1.68
N LYS A 37 26.76 -45.05 -2.88
CA LYS A 37 27.54 -44.95 -4.11
C LYS A 37 27.99 -43.52 -4.43
N ASN A 38 27.39 -42.48 -3.83
CA ASN A 38 27.71 -41.05 -4.03
C ASN A 38 27.82 -40.27 -2.70
N ALA A 39 28.37 -39.06 -2.77
CA ALA A 39 28.71 -38.24 -1.59
C ALA A 39 27.48 -37.62 -0.87
N ASP A 40 26.37 -37.38 -1.58
CA ASP A 40 25.10 -36.91 -0.99
C ASP A 40 24.29 -38.03 -0.33
N ASP A 41 24.74 -39.29 -0.46
CA ASP A 41 23.96 -40.44 -0.05
C ASP A 41 23.88 -40.61 1.49
N PHE A 42 24.82 -40.01 2.23
CA PHE A 42 24.79 -40.04 3.69
C PHE A 42 23.61 -39.26 4.29
N GLU A 43 23.14 -38.20 3.62
CA GLU A 43 21.98 -37.42 4.06
C GLU A 43 20.68 -38.22 3.89
N ILE A 44 20.54 -38.92 2.75
CA ILE A 44 19.38 -39.75 2.44
C ILE A 44 19.22 -40.88 3.47
N VAL A 45 20.30 -41.59 3.78
CA VAL A 45 20.28 -42.65 4.80
C VAL A 45 19.91 -42.08 6.17
N THR A 46 20.47 -40.92 6.54
CA THR A 46 20.19 -40.27 7.83
C THR A 46 18.72 -39.85 7.93
N ASP A 47 18.13 -39.33 6.85
CA ASP A 47 16.73 -38.93 6.80
C ASP A 47 15.78 -40.14 6.87
N ILE A 48 16.14 -41.24 6.21
CA ILE A 48 15.41 -42.52 6.31
C ILE A 48 15.45 -43.06 7.75
N GLU A 49 16.62 -43.05 8.40
CA GLU A 49 16.76 -43.48 9.79
C GLU A 49 15.94 -42.62 10.76
N ASN A 50 15.93 -41.29 10.56
CA ASN A 50 15.10 -40.37 11.35
C ASN A 50 13.60 -40.63 11.16
N ARG A 51 13.16 -40.92 9.93
CA ARG A 51 11.76 -41.26 9.65
C ARG A 51 11.34 -42.58 10.28
N ILE A 52 12.22 -43.59 10.26
CA ILE A 52 12.02 -44.86 10.95
C ILE A 52 11.91 -44.65 12.46
N ALA A 53 12.78 -43.81 13.04
CA ALA A 53 12.73 -43.45 14.44
C ALA A 53 11.41 -42.76 14.83
N GLU A 54 10.90 -41.85 13.99
CA GLU A 54 9.63 -41.16 14.18
C GLU A 54 8.44 -42.15 14.20
N MET A 55 8.37 -43.09 13.25
CA MET A 55 7.31 -44.10 13.24
C MET A 55 7.36 -45.02 14.46
N PHE A 56 8.56 -45.40 14.92
CA PHE A 56 8.69 -46.16 16.17
C PHE A 56 8.21 -45.37 17.39
N ALA A 57 8.49 -44.06 17.45
CA ALA A 57 7.97 -43.20 18.51
C ALA A 57 6.43 -43.12 18.47
N GLU A 58 5.83 -42.97 17.28
CA GLU A 58 4.37 -42.97 17.10
C GLU A 58 3.73 -44.29 17.57
N ILE A 59 4.33 -45.44 17.23
CA ILE A 59 3.86 -46.77 17.64
C ILE A 59 3.93 -46.94 19.16
N LEU A 60 5.03 -46.51 19.80
CA LEU A 60 5.20 -46.57 21.25
C LEU A 60 4.17 -45.70 21.98
N GLU A 61 3.92 -44.49 21.49
CA GLU A 61 2.95 -43.56 22.05
C GLU A 61 1.50 -44.05 21.88
N ALA A 62 1.13 -44.48 20.66
CA ALA A 62 -0.20 -44.97 20.36
C ALA A 62 -0.54 -46.27 21.11
N GLY A 63 0.43 -47.18 21.23
CA GLY A 63 0.27 -48.47 21.91
C GLY A 63 0.50 -48.42 23.42
N LYS A 64 0.93 -47.29 23.99
CA LYS A 64 1.48 -47.18 25.37
C LYS A 64 2.52 -48.26 25.67
N LYS A 65 3.31 -48.64 24.65
CA LYS A 65 4.36 -49.65 24.73
C LYS A 65 5.68 -48.98 25.12
N GLN A 66 6.56 -49.73 25.76
CA GLN A 66 7.93 -49.26 26.10
C GLN A 66 9.02 -49.95 25.29
N VAL A 67 8.69 -51.02 24.56
CA VAL A 67 9.63 -51.85 23.81
C VAL A 67 9.04 -52.14 22.43
N ILE A 68 9.89 -52.07 21.39
CA ILE A 68 9.57 -52.40 20.00
C ILE A 68 9.68 -53.92 19.79
N GLU A 69 8.58 -54.53 19.31
CA GLU A 69 8.50 -55.95 19.00
C GLU A 69 8.73 -56.25 17.51
N ILE A 70 8.89 -57.52 17.16
CA ILE A 70 9.09 -57.97 15.76
C ILE A 70 7.96 -57.46 14.84
N ALA A 71 6.71 -57.54 15.30
CA ALA A 71 5.54 -57.12 14.52
C ALA A 71 5.58 -55.60 14.22
N ASP A 72 6.08 -54.80 15.17
CA ASP A 72 6.20 -53.35 15.00
C ASP A 72 7.29 -53.02 13.95
N VAL A 73 8.43 -53.72 13.98
CA VAL A 73 9.50 -53.58 12.96
C VAL A 73 9.02 -54.00 11.58
N GLN A 74 8.31 -55.13 11.47
CA GLN A 74 7.77 -55.60 10.20
C GLN A 74 6.72 -54.64 9.62
N GLY A 75 5.89 -54.03 10.47
CA GLY A 75 4.94 -53.00 10.05
C GLY A 75 5.63 -51.76 9.49
N VAL A 76 6.69 -51.29 10.16
CA VAL A 76 7.50 -50.16 9.70
C VAL A 76 8.20 -50.47 8.37
N ILE A 77 8.81 -51.65 8.23
CA ILE A 77 9.44 -52.09 6.98
C ILE A 77 8.41 -52.15 5.84
N ALA A 78 7.21 -52.68 6.10
CA ALA A 78 6.15 -52.73 5.11
C ALA A 78 5.68 -51.34 4.65
N GLN A 79 5.63 -50.36 5.57
CA GLN A 79 5.26 -48.99 5.26
C GLN A 79 6.37 -48.23 4.49
N MET A 80 7.64 -48.53 4.80
CA MET A 80 8.80 -47.92 4.13
C MET A 80 9.10 -48.52 2.75
N GLY A 81 8.76 -49.80 2.55
CA GLY A 81 9.09 -50.56 1.33
C GLY A 81 10.45 -51.25 1.39
N SER A 82 10.75 -52.10 0.42
CA SER A 82 11.98 -52.91 0.35
C SER A 82 12.93 -52.38 -0.72
N VAL A 83 14.24 -52.40 -0.44
CA VAL A 83 15.28 -52.02 -1.41
C VAL A 83 15.30 -52.95 -2.62
N LYS A 84 14.87 -54.20 -2.44
CA LYS A 84 14.86 -55.23 -3.50
C LYS A 84 13.89 -54.89 -4.63
N ASP A 85 12.84 -54.14 -4.32
CA ASP A 85 11.81 -53.75 -5.28
C ASP A 85 12.38 -52.81 -6.36
N PHE A 86 13.44 -52.06 -6.04
CA PHE A 86 14.13 -51.14 -6.97
C PHE A 86 15.21 -51.82 -7.83
N ILE A 87 15.76 -52.95 -7.40
CA ILE A 87 16.80 -53.68 -8.15
C ILE A 87 16.19 -54.50 -9.28
N SER A 88 14.92 -54.89 -9.15
CA SER A 88 14.16 -55.65 -10.15
C SER A 88 13.65 -54.81 -11.33
N GLU A 89 13.77 -53.49 -11.31
CA GLU A 89 13.20 -52.60 -12.33
C GLU A 89 14.08 -52.39 -13.58
N GLU A 90 15.23 -53.06 -13.70
CA GLU A 90 16.02 -52.95 -14.94
C GLU A 90 15.42 -53.69 -16.14
N GLU A 91 14.44 -54.59 -15.99
CA GLU A 91 13.73 -55.21 -17.12
C GLU A 91 12.51 -56.01 -16.60
N GLU A 92 11.31 -55.42 -16.56
CA GLU A 92 9.99 -56.06 -16.82
C GLU A 92 8.81 -55.13 -16.43
N GLU A 93 7.89 -54.92 -17.38
CA GLU A 93 6.57 -54.31 -17.12
C GLU A 93 5.75 -55.26 -16.22
N MET A 94 5.70 -54.98 -14.92
CA MET A 94 4.88 -55.78 -14.01
C MET A 94 3.37 -55.56 -14.24
N PRO A 95 2.54 -56.62 -14.16
CA PRO A 95 1.09 -56.51 -14.28
C PRO A 95 0.50 -55.79 -13.06
N GLN A 96 -0.45 -54.89 -13.33
CA GLN A 96 -1.24 -54.18 -12.32
C GLN A 96 -1.91 -55.16 -11.34
N SER A 97 -1.34 -55.32 -10.16
CA SER A 97 -2.04 -55.89 -9.01
C SER A 97 -2.56 -54.76 -8.11
N ASP A 98 -3.86 -54.81 -7.80
CA ASP A 98 -4.68 -53.83 -7.07
C ASP A 98 -4.29 -53.57 -5.58
N PHE A 99 -3.00 -53.36 -5.29
CA PHE A 99 -2.58 -52.71 -4.05
C PHE A 99 -2.09 -51.31 -4.39
N ALA A 100 -3.04 -50.37 -4.46
CA ALA A 100 -2.77 -48.95 -4.60
C ALA A 100 -2.01 -48.44 -3.36
N TYR A 101 -0.69 -48.57 -3.36
CA TYR A 101 0.17 -47.68 -2.58
C TYR A 101 -0.10 -46.27 -3.09
N ASN A 102 -0.96 -45.52 -2.40
CA ASN A 102 -1.15 -44.10 -2.70
C ASN A 102 0.20 -43.40 -2.47
N HIS A 103 0.95 -43.18 -3.55
CA HIS A 103 2.26 -42.48 -3.57
C HIS A 103 2.17 -40.98 -3.24
N THR A 104 1.12 -40.56 -2.52
CA THR A 104 0.82 -39.19 -2.16
C THR A 104 0.92 -39.05 -0.65
N GLY A 105 1.92 -38.29 -0.19
CA GLY A 105 2.11 -37.96 1.21
C GLY A 105 1.12 -36.88 1.68
N VAL A 106 0.92 -36.78 3.00
CA VAL A 106 0.12 -35.70 3.60
C VAL A 106 0.91 -34.39 3.48
N LYS A 107 0.33 -33.40 2.80
CA LYS A 107 0.95 -32.09 2.64
C LYS A 107 1.01 -31.34 3.96
N LYS A 108 2.21 -30.91 4.34
CA LYS A 108 2.42 -30.02 5.47
C LYS A 108 2.86 -28.63 4.99
N LEU A 109 2.50 -27.60 5.75
CA LEU A 109 2.79 -26.22 5.40
C LEU A 109 4.20 -25.84 5.84
N TYR A 110 5.12 -25.77 4.90
CA TYR A 110 6.47 -25.28 5.09
C TYR A 110 6.75 -24.06 4.21
N ARG A 111 7.73 -23.24 4.58
CA ARG A 111 8.30 -22.23 3.66
C ARG A 111 9.45 -22.84 2.87
N ASP A 112 9.39 -22.67 1.57
CA ASP A 112 10.43 -23.11 0.63
C ASP A 112 11.48 -22.02 0.48
N THR A 113 12.68 -22.21 1.05
CA THR A 113 13.79 -21.27 0.91
C THR A 113 14.56 -21.42 -0.40
N ASP A 114 14.41 -22.55 -1.09
CA ASP A 114 15.17 -22.88 -2.31
C ASP A 114 14.51 -22.24 -3.55
N ASP A 115 13.18 -22.22 -3.63
CA ASP A 115 12.39 -21.47 -4.64
C ASP A 115 11.82 -20.12 -4.09
N GLY A 116 12.29 -19.72 -2.92
CA GLY A 116 11.86 -18.53 -2.19
C GLY A 116 12.53 -17.23 -2.65
N VAL A 117 11.76 -16.26 -3.15
CA VAL A 117 12.29 -14.91 -3.52
C VAL A 117 12.53 -14.04 -2.28
N ILE A 118 11.51 -13.92 -1.43
CA ILE A 118 11.59 -13.27 -0.12
C ILE A 118 11.12 -14.35 0.85
N ALA A 119 11.99 -14.74 1.77
CA ALA A 119 11.71 -15.61 2.92
C ALA A 119 10.97 -16.95 2.66
N GLY A 120 10.73 -17.35 1.42
CA GLY A 120 10.10 -18.62 1.04
C GLY A 120 8.59 -18.75 1.23
N VAL A 121 7.91 -17.71 1.72
CA VAL A 121 6.48 -17.80 2.12
C VAL A 121 5.56 -18.08 0.94
N CYS A 122 5.67 -17.30 -0.15
CA CYS A 122 4.79 -17.48 -1.32
C CYS A 122 5.08 -18.77 -2.10
N ALA A 123 6.32 -19.26 -2.05
CA ALA A 123 6.70 -20.53 -2.68
C ALA A 123 6.12 -21.71 -1.90
N GLY A 124 6.30 -21.71 -0.57
CA GLY A 124 5.69 -22.70 0.32
C GLY A 124 4.16 -22.75 0.25
N LEU A 125 3.51 -21.58 0.23
CA LEU A 125 2.06 -21.50 0.07
C LEU A 125 1.59 -22.01 -1.31
N GLY A 126 2.42 -21.84 -2.34
CA GLY A 126 2.18 -22.40 -3.67
C GLY A 126 2.20 -23.93 -3.69
N HIS A 127 3.20 -24.55 -3.05
CA HIS A 127 3.28 -26.02 -2.92
C HIS A 127 2.11 -26.60 -2.12
N TYR A 128 1.72 -25.94 -1.03
CA TYR A 128 0.59 -26.37 -0.21
C TYR A 128 -0.75 -26.27 -0.96
N LEU A 129 -1.00 -25.15 -1.65
CA LEU A 129 -2.26 -24.90 -2.37
C LEU A 129 -2.31 -25.51 -3.79
N ASN A 130 -1.24 -26.15 -4.26
CA ASN A 130 -1.10 -26.58 -5.67
C ASN A 130 -1.29 -25.44 -6.68
N VAL A 131 -0.87 -24.23 -6.32
CA VAL A 131 -0.92 -23.04 -7.19
C VAL A 131 0.49 -22.60 -7.51
N GLU A 132 0.77 -22.24 -8.77
CA GLU A 132 2.08 -21.72 -9.11
C GLU A 132 2.43 -20.49 -8.24
N ALA A 133 3.64 -20.46 -7.69
CA ALA A 133 4.11 -19.38 -6.83
C ALA A 133 3.99 -17.98 -7.47
N ARG A 134 3.95 -17.90 -8.81
CA ARG A 134 3.72 -16.65 -9.56
C ARG A 134 2.39 -16.00 -9.23
N TRP A 135 1.31 -16.78 -9.15
CA TRP A 135 -0.03 -16.28 -8.84
C TRP A 135 -0.16 -15.89 -7.37
N VAL A 136 0.44 -16.68 -6.47
CA VAL A 136 0.48 -16.38 -5.05
C VAL A 136 1.21 -15.05 -4.78
N ARG A 137 2.32 -14.80 -5.47
CA ARG A 137 3.06 -13.52 -5.39
C ARG A 137 2.21 -12.34 -5.90
N LEU A 138 1.47 -12.53 -6.99
CA LEU A 138 0.59 -11.49 -7.54
C LEU A 138 -0.54 -11.14 -6.57
N LEU A 139 -1.16 -12.16 -5.97
CA LEU A 139 -2.21 -11.98 -4.97
C LEU A 139 -1.68 -11.26 -3.72
N ALA A 140 -0.52 -11.69 -3.21
CA ALA A 140 0.14 -11.03 -2.08
C ALA A 140 0.43 -9.54 -2.38
N LEU A 141 0.89 -9.22 -3.59
CA LEU A 141 1.10 -7.83 -3.99
C LEU A 141 -0.21 -7.04 -4.08
N LEU A 142 -1.28 -7.64 -4.62
CA LEU A 142 -2.58 -7.00 -4.72
C LEU A 142 -3.13 -6.61 -3.34
N THR A 143 -2.94 -7.47 -2.34
CA THR A 143 -3.39 -7.20 -0.96
C THR A 143 -2.69 -6.01 -0.29
N ILE A 144 -1.57 -5.51 -0.83
CA ILE A 144 -0.95 -4.26 -0.37
C ILE A 144 -1.83 -3.06 -0.72
N PHE A 145 -2.48 -3.09 -1.88
CA PHE A 145 -3.36 -2.00 -2.34
C PHE A 145 -4.72 -2.00 -1.62
N LEU A 146 -5.08 -3.09 -0.93
CA LEU A 146 -6.26 -3.19 -0.06
C LEU A 146 -5.95 -2.73 1.38
N GLY A 147 -5.25 -1.61 1.53
CA GLY A 147 -4.97 -1.02 2.86
C GLY A 147 -3.80 -1.64 3.63
N GLY A 148 -2.85 -2.30 2.94
CA GLY A 148 -1.59 -2.78 3.54
C GLY A 148 -1.70 -4.04 4.40
N ALA A 149 -2.90 -4.61 4.59
CA ALA A 149 -3.12 -5.83 5.38
C ALA A 149 -2.29 -7.03 4.87
N GLY A 150 -2.02 -7.08 3.56
CA GLY A 150 -1.16 -8.09 2.94
C GLY A 150 0.26 -8.14 3.51
N ILE A 151 0.82 -7.00 3.90
CA ILE A 151 2.17 -6.91 4.48
C ILE A 151 2.19 -7.56 5.86
N LEU A 152 1.19 -7.25 6.70
CA LEU A 152 1.06 -7.83 8.03
C LEU A 152 0.81 -9.34 7.97
N ALA A 153 -0.10 -9.79 7.10
CA ALA A 153 -0.36 -11.21 6.89
C ALA A 153 0.89 -11.96 6.44
N TYR A 154 1.69 -11.35 5.56
CA TYR A 154 2.95 -11.92 5.10
C TYR A 154 3.99 -12.06 6.23
N ILE A 155 4.12 -11.04 7.08
CA ILE A 155 5.02 -11.08 8.25
C ILE A 155 4.58 -12.15 9.24
N ILE A 156 3.27 -12.26 9.50
CA ILE A 156 2.73 -13.32 10.37
C ILE A 156 3.08 -14.69 9.82
N LEU A 157 2.78 -14.95 8.54
CA LEU A 157 3.12 -16.22 7.89
C LEU A 157 4.63 -16.50 7.90
N TRP A 158 5.47 -15.48 7.75
CA TRP A 158 6.91 -15.63 7.81
C TRP A 158 7.42 -16.11 9.18
N ILE A 159 6.79 -15.63 10.26
CA ILE A 159 7.12 -16.01 11.64
C ILE A 159 6.55 -17.40 11.96
N THR A 160 5.32 -17.69 11.52
CA THR A 160 4.64 -18.95 11.87
C THR A 160 5.05 -20.14 11.02
N MET A 161 5.48 -19.94 9.76
CA MET A 161 5.84 -21.05 8.87
C MET A 161 7.28 -21.54 9.09
N PRO A 162 7.49 -22.82 9.47
CA PRO A 162 8.83 -23.41 9.61
C PRO A 162 9.50 -23.60 8.24
N ARG A 163 10.84 -23.53 8.20
CA ARG A 163 11.64 -23.80 6.98
C ARG A 163 11.69 -25.30 6.75
N ALA A 164 11.52 -25.75 5.50
CA ALA A 164 11.85 -27.12 5.13
C ALA A 164 13.38 -27.22 4.94
N VAL A 165 14.06 -27.88 5.89
CA VAL A 165 15.53 -28.02 5.86
C VAL A 165 15.89 -29.44 5.43
N SER A 166 15.27 -30.45 6.05
CA SER A 166 15.50 -31.87 5.72
C SER A 166 14.81 -32.27 4.43
N ARG A 167 15.28 -33.36 3.80
CA ARG A 167 14.70 -33.89 2.57
C ARG A 167 13.27 -34.39 2.81
N SER A 168 13.06 -35.04 3.95
CA SER A 168 11.76 -35.47 4.44
C SER A 168 10.76 -34.31 4.48
N GLU A 169 11.12 -33.17 5.08
CA GLU A 169 10.26 -31.97 5.16
C GLU A 169 9.97 -31.37 3.77
N LYS A 170 10.96 -31.37 2.87
CA LYS A 170 10.77 -30.89 1.49
C LYS A 170 9.80 -31.77 0.70
N MET A 171 9.89 -33.09 0.89
CA MET A 171 8.96 -34.04 0.30
C MET A 171 7.55 -33.89 0.88
N GLU A 172 7.42 -33.74 2.20
CA GLU A 172 6.13 -33.46 2.87
C GLU A 172 5.50 -32.14 2.40
N MET A 173 6.31 -31.11 2.13
CA MET A 173 5.84 -29.83 1.57
C MET A 173 5.26 -30.01 0.17
N LYS A 174 5.90 -30.83 -0.67
CA LYS A 174 5.44 -31.13 -2.04
C LYS A 174 4.28 -32.13 -2.07
N GLY A 175 4.07 -32.88 -0.99
CA GLY A 175 3.08 -33.96 -0.91
C GLY A 175 3.58 -35.28 -1.50
N GLU A 176 4.89 -35.46 -1.55
CA GLU A 176 5.55 -36.69 -1.95
C GLU A 176 5.59 -37.68 -0.78
N ALA A 177 5.59 -38.99 -1.06
CA ALA A 177 5.61 -40.01 -0.02
C ALA A 177 6.99 -40.11 0.65
N THR A 178 7.06 -40.07 1.98
CA THR A 178 8.30 -40.21 2.77
C THR A 178 8.70 -41.68 3.00
N ASN A 179 8.64 -42.49 1.94
CA ASN A 179 9.05 -43.89 1.92
C ASN A 179 10.21 -44.10 0.93
N LEU A 180 10.80 -45.31 0.86
CA LEU A 180 11.98 -45.55 0.01
C LEU A 180 11.73 -45.14 -1.45
N TYR A 181 10.52 -45.37 -1.95
CA TYR A 181 10.14 -45.01 -3.31
C TYR A 181 10.21 -43.50 -3.54
N GLY A 182 9.67 -42.69 -2.62
CA GLY A 182 9.76 -41.24 -2.73
C GLY A 182 11.20 -40.72 -2.66
N TYR A 183 12.05 -41.30 -1.80
CA TYR A 183 13.46 -40.90 -1.72
C TYR A 183 14.22 -41.23 -3.00
N ASN A 184 13.99 -42.39 -3.63
CA ASN A 184 14.62 -42.74 -4.90
C ASN A 184 14.13 -41.81 -6.03
N LYS A 185 12.82 -41.60 -6.15
CA LYS A 185 12.25 -40.72 -7.16
C LYS A 185 12.73 -39.27 -7.05
N SER A 186 12.69 -38.70 -5.85
CA SER A 186 13.21 -37.34 -5.61
C SER A 186 14.71 -37.24 -5.92
N PHE A 187 15.47 -38.32 -5.72
CA PHE A 187 16.90 -38.38 -6.03
C PHE A 187 17.17 -38.42 -7.53
N GLU A 188 16.45 -39.25 -8.27
CA GLU A 188 16.54 -39.30 -9.72
C GLU A 188 16.15 -37.96 -10.37
N ASP A 189 15.09 -37.31 -9.87
CA ASP A 189 14.65 -36.00 -10.34
C ASP A 189 15.72 -34.92 -10.08
N GLU A 190 16.35 -34.92 -8.91
CA GLU A 190 17.47 -34.01 -8.58
C GLU A 190 18.70 -34.27 -9.46
N LEU A 191 19.07 -35.54 -9.65
CA LEU A 191 20.20 -35.95 -10.48
C LEU A 191 19.96 -35.60 -11.96
N ALA A 192 18.73 -35.77 -12.45
CA ALA A 192 18.33 -35.38 -13.80
C ALA A 192 18.41 -33.87 -13.97
N MET A 193 17.89 -33.08 -13.03
CA MET A 193 18.00 -31.61 -13.03
C MET A 193 19.46 -31.14 -12.95
N PHE A 194 20.29 -31.79 -12.15
CA PHE A 194 21.71 -31.50 -12.04
C PHE A 194 22.46 -31.81 -13.33
N LYS A 195 22.19 -32.98 -13.94
CA LYS A 195 22.78 -33.40 -15.22
C LYS A 195 22.35 -32.48 -16.37
N ASP A 196 21.11 -32.00 -16.36
CA ASP A 196 20.61 -31.02 -17.32
C ASP A 196 21.30 -29.65 -17.15
N LYS A 197 21.40 -29.16 -15.90
CA LYS A 197 22.20 -27.96 -15.57
C LYS A 197 23.67 -28.11 -15.95
N MET A 198 24.29 -29.27 -15.71
CA MET A 198 25.68 -29.52 -16.08
C MET A 198 25.87 -29.61 -17.59
N LYS A 199 24.94 -30.23 -18.34
CA LYS A 199 24.97 -30.26 -19.81
C LYS A 199 24.83 -28.86 -20.42
N SER A 200 23.93 -28.04 -19.88
CA SER A 200 23.77 -26.64 -20.32
C SER A 200 24.98 -25.77 -19.95
N ALA A 201 25.61 -26.00 -18.80
CA ALA A 201 26.85 -25.33 -18.41
C ALA A 201 28.05 -25.78 -19.27
N ASN A 202 28.21 -27.07 -19.58
CA ASN A 202 29.35 -27.54 -20.35
C ASN A 202 29.35 -27.03 -21.81
N ALA A 203 28.20 -26.60 -22.34
CA ALA A 203 28.09 -25.94 -23.65
C ALA A 203 28.58 -24.47 -23.65
N GLU A 204 28.62 -23.79 -22.49
CA GLU A 204 29.09 -22.40 -22.37
C GLU A 204 30.49 -22.26 -21.72
N PHE A 205 31.02 -23.31 -21.08
CA PHE A 205 32.23 -23.22 -20.24
C PHE A 205 33.53 -23.77 -20.85
N GLY A 206 33.58 -24.03 -22.17
CA GLY A 206 34.77 -24.57 -22.86
C GLY A 206 36.08 -23.77 -22.68
N PRO A 207 36.08 -22.44 -22.46
CA PRO A 207 37.31 -21.71 -22.14
C PRO A 207 37.19 -20.78 -20.92
N ILE A 208 36.54 -21.19 -19.82
CA ILE A 208 36.36 -20.34 -18.62
C ILE A 208 37.01 -20.97 -17.37
N ALA A 209 38.13 -21.68 -17.54
CA ALA A 209 38.93 -22.17 -16.42
C ALA A 209 40.16 -21.25 -16.18
N LYS A 210 39.95 -19.94 -15.96
CA LYS A 210 40.96 -19.00 -15.42
C LYS A 210 40.40 -17.58 -15.21
N ARG A 211 39.47 -17.37 -14.28
CA ARG A 211 39.37 -16.09 -13.52
C ARG A 211 38.30 -16.18 -12.41
N SER A 212 38.78 -16.37 -11.19
CA SER A 212 38.05 -16.04 -9.97
C SER A 212 37.74 -14.54 -9.96
N GLY A 213 36.56 -14.18 -10.44
CA GLY A 213 36.02 -12.81 -10.46
C GLY A 213 34.54 -12.71 -10.86
N ASN A 214 33.92 -13.81 -11.32
CA ASN A 214 32.60 -13.80 -11.95
C ASN A 214 31.41 -14.09 -11.02
N PHE A 215 31.61 -14.36 -9.73
CA PHE A 215 30.49 -14.68 -8.81
C PHE A 215 29.48 -13.52 -8.69
N ILE A 216 29.96 -12.28 -8.68
CA ILE A 216 29.08 -11.09 -8.63
C ILE A 216 28.29 -10.96 -9.93
N THR A 217 28.89 -11.24 -11.09
CA THR A 217 28.18 -11.20 -12.38
C THR A 217 27.16 -12.33 -12.53
N GLU A 218 27.43 -13.53 -12.02
CA GLU A 218 26.48 -14.65 -12.01
C GLU A 218 25.29 -14.38 -11.08
N VAL A 219 25.53 -13.78 -9.90
CA VAL A 219 24.48 -13.35 -8.97
C VAL A 219 23.65 -12.19 -9.55
N VAL A 220 24.29 -11.20 -10.17
CA VAL A 220 23.59 -10.09 -10.85
C VAL A 220 22.77 -10.60 -12.05
N GLN A 221 23.25 -11.61 -12.77
CA GLN A 221 22.55 -12.19 -13.91
C GLN A 221 21.42 -13.13 -13.47
N ALA A 222 21.56 -13.84 -12.35
CA ALA A 222 20.49 -14.62 -11.71
C ALA A 222 19.37 -13.70 -11.16
N ILE A 223 19.75 -12.61 -10.47
CA ILE A 223 18.83 -11.55 -10.03
C ILE A 223 18.16 -10.88 -11.25
N GLY A 224 18.92 -10.66 -12.33
CA GLY A 224 18.42 -10.11 -13.59
C GLY A 224 17.44 -11.02 -14.33
N ARG A 225 17.61 -12.35 -14.26
CA ARG A 225 16.65 -13.34 -14.80
C ARG A 225 15.40 -13.45 -13.92
N LEU A 226 15.54 -13.38 -12.59
CA LEU A 226 14.44 -13.39 -11.61
C LEU A 226 13.56 -12.12 -11.67
N LEU A 227 14.18 -10.94 -11.87
CA LEU A 227 13.48 -9.68 -12.17
C LEU A 227 12.98 -9.64 -13.63
N GLY A 228 13.58 -10.41 -14.53
CA GLY A 228 13.40 -10.31 -15.97
C GLY A 228 12.04 -10.77 -16.50
N THR A 229 11.39 -11.74 -15.86
CA THR A 229 10.08 -12.27 -16.27
C THR A 229 9.00 -11.99 -15.22
N THR A 230 9.21 -12.41 -13.96
CA THR A 230 8.26 -12.17 -12.86
C THR A 230 8.23 -10.69 -12.46
N GLY A 231 9.40 -10.04 -12.38
CA GLY A 231 9.50 -8.62 -12.08
C GLY A 231 8.87 -7.72 -13.15
N LYS A 232 8.99 -8.08 -14.45
CA LYS A 232 8.29 -7.37 -15.52
C LYS A 232 6.77 -7.49 -15.42
N LEU A 233 6.25 -8.63 -14.96
CA LEU A 233 4.82 -8.81 -14.76
C LEU A 233 4.33 -7.92 -13.61
N ILE A 234 5.01 -7.99 -12.45
CA ILE A 234 4.73 -7.16 -11.27
C ILE A 234 4.80 -5.67 -11.60
N LEU A 235 5.85 -5.24 -12.32
CA LEU A 235 6.03 -3.85 -12.71
C LEU A 235 4.91 -3.36 -13.65
N LYS A 236 4.42 -4.21 -14.56
CA LYS A 236 3.27 -3.89 -15.42
C LYS A 236 1.97 -3.75 -14.63
N PHE A 237 1.74 -4.60 -13.63
CA PHE A 237 0.57 -4.48 -12.76
C PHE A 237 0.61 -3.22 -11.89
N ILE A 238 1.76 -2.94 -11.26
CA ILE A 238 1.97 -1.71 -10.49
C ILE A 238 1.77 -0.48 -11.40
N ALA A 239 2.41 -0.47 -12.56
CA ALA A 239 2.25 0.61 -13.53
C ALA A 239 0.79 0.75 -13.98
N GLY A 240 0.08 -0.36 -14.20
CA GLY A 240 -1.37 -0.37 -14.49
C GLY A 240 -2.21 0.28 -13.38
N ALA A 241 -1.96 -0.06 -12.12
CA ALA A 241 -2.64 0.55 -10.98
C ALA A 241 -2.36 2.07 -10.89
N PHE A 242 -1.10 2.48 -11.07
CA PHE A 242 -0.73 3.90 -11.11
C PHE A 242 -1.42 4.65 -12.26
N ILE A 243 -1.59 4.01 -13.42
CA ILE A 243 -2.31 4.61 -14.56
C ILE A 243 -3.78 4.82 -14.21
N VAL A 244 -4.45 3.82 -13.62
CA VAL A 244 -5.87 3.92 -13.24
C VAL A 244 -6.07 5.01 -12.17
N CYS A 245 -5.28 4.98 -11.10
CA CYS A 245 -5.35 6.00 -10.05
C CYS A 245 -5.03 7.39 -10.58
N GLY A 246 -4.00 7.51 -11.43
CA GLY A 246 -3.62 8.79 -12.01
C GLY A 246 -4.67 9.33 -12.98
N PHE A 247 -5.33 8.47 -13.77
CA PHE A 247 -6.44 8.88 -14.63
C PHE A 247 -7.64 9.35 -13.81
N ALA A 248 -7.99 8.62 -12.74
CA ALA A 248 -9.03 9.05 -11.80
C ALA A 248 -8.70 10.42 -11.17
N ALA A 249 -7.44 10.65 -10.79
CA ALA A 249 -6.98 11.94 -10.28
C ALA A 249 -7.09 13.06 -11.34
N LEU A 250 -6.76 12.79 -12.62
CA LEU A 250 -6.94 13.78 -13.70
C LEU A 250 -8.40 14.14 -13.91
N VAL A 251 -9.30 13.15 -13.91
CA VAL A 251 -10.76 13.38 -14.00
C VAL A 251 -11.23 14.21 -12.81
N PHE A 252 -10.80 13.86 -11.59
CA PHE A 252 -11.11 14.62 -10.39
C PHE A 252 -10.66 16.08 -10.49
N LEU A 253 -9.44 16.35 -10.96
CA LEU A 253 -8.94 17.72 -11.15
C LEU A 253 -9.76 18.51 -12.19
N ILE A 254 -10.25 17.86 -13.25
CA ILE A 254 -11.14 18.48 -14.23
C ILE A 254 -12.50 18.83 -13.61
N VAL A 255 -13.06 17.93 -12.80
CA VAL A 255 -14.31 18.20 -12.05
C VAL A 255 -14.12 19.36 -11.08
N CYS A 256 -13.00 19.39 -10.34
CA CYS A 256 -12.66 20.51 -9.46
C CYS A 256 -12.53 21.82 -10.25
N LEU A 257 -11.88 21.81 -11.41
CA LEU A 257 -11.78 23.00 -12.27
C LEU A 257 -13.17 23.50 -12.66
N ALA A 258 -14.07 22.62 -13.10
CA ALA A 258 -15.44 22.99 -13.45
C ALA A 258 -16.20 23.54 -12.24
N ALA A 259 -16.05 22.93 -11.06
CA ALA A 259 -16.64 23.40 -9.81
C ALA A 259 -16.18 24.82 -9.48
N PHE A 260 -14.87 25.06 -9.47
CA PHE A 260 -14.30 26.36 -9.14
C PHE A 260 -14.55 27.44 -10.19
N LEU A 261 -14.79 27.09 -11.45
CA LEU A 261 -15.26 28.05 -12.46
C LEU A 261 -16.77 28.35 -12.36
N GLY A 262 -17.46 27.79 -11.37
CA GLY A 262 -18.88 28.05 -11.13
C GLY A 262 -19.85 27.22 -11.96
N PHE A 263 -19.38 26.17 -12.66
CA PHE A 263 -20.27 25.29 -13.45
C PHE A 263 -21.15 24.39 -12.58
N LEU A 264 -20.71 24.06 -11.36
CA LEU A 264 -21.49 23.23 -10.42
C LEU A 264 -22.26 24.09 -9.40
N ASP A 265 -21.61 25.12 -8.87
CA ASP A 265 -22.19 26.01 -7.86
C ASP A 265 -21.63 27.43 -8.03
N ALA A 266 -22.51 28.41 -8.21
CA ALA A 266 -22.15 29.82 -8.37
C ALA A 266 -21.56 30.43 -7.09
N ASN A 267 -21.86 29.85 -5.92
CA ASN A 267 -21.47 30.39 -4.61
C ASN A 267 -20.15 29.78 -4.08
N THR A 268 -19.40 29.07 -4.92
CA THR A 268 -18.15 28.37 -4.54
C THR A 268 -17.13 29.29 -3.84
N PHE A 269 -17.08 30.57 -4.23
CA PHE A 269 -16.16 31.55 -3.66
C PHE A 269 -16.73 32.34 -2.47
N GLU A 270 -17.97 32.09 -2.05
CA GLU A 270 -18.54 32.79 -0.89
C GLU A 270 -18.12 32.13 0.44
N ALA A 271 -17.64 30.88 0.39
CA ALA A 271 -17.14 30.16 1.55
C ALA A 271 -15.70 30.57 1.91
N TRP A 272 -15.43 30.75 3.21
CA TRP A 272 -14.06 30.87 3.71
C TRP A 272 -13.31 29.54 3.51
N PRO A 273 -12.05 29.53 3.04
CA PRO A 273 -11.14 30.67 2.89
C PRO A 273 -11.19 31.39 1.53
N LEU A 274 -12.04 31.00 0.59
CA LEU A 274 -12.04 31.50 -0.79
C LEU A 274 -12.67 32.88 -0.95
N SER A 275 -13.53 33.28 -0.01
CA SER A 275 -14.20 34.59 0.02
C SER A 275 -13.28 35.80 0.07
N VAL A 276 -12.03 35.62 0.50
CA VAL A 276 -11.03 36.71 0.54
C VAL A 276 -10.46 37.03 -0.84
N ILE A 277 -10.74 36.20 -1.86
CA ILE A 277 -10.22 36.36 -3.21
C ILE A 277 -11.14 37.29 -4.00
N ASN A 278 -10.59 38.41 -4.45
CA ASN A 278 -11.27 39.36 -5.33
C ASN A 278 -11.79 38.66 -6.60
N ALA A 279 -13.03 38.96 -7.00
CA ALA A 279 -13.71 38.41 -8.16
C ALA A 279 -12.85 38.43 -9.44
N GLU A 280 -12.14 39.54 -9.68
CA GLU A 280 -11.30 39.71 -10.87
C GLU A 280 -10.10 38.73 -10.93
N LEU A 281 -9.66 38.21 -9.79
CA LEU A 281 -8.50 37.33 -9.68
C LEU A 281 -8.88 35.83 -9.67
N ARG A 282 -10.17 35.50 -9.47
CA ARG A 282 -10.65 34.12 -9.21
C ARG A 282 -10.26 33.15 -10.32
N ASP A 283 -10.65 33.44 -11.55
CA ASP A 283 -10.44 32.55 -12.69
C ASP A 283 -8.95 32.32 -12.96
N GLY A 284 -8.14 33.37 -12.84
CA GLY A 284 -6.70 33.31 -13.03
C GLY A 284 -6.01 32.39 -12.02
N ILE A 285 -6.41 32.47 -10.74
CA ILE A 285 -5.86 31.62 -9.66
C ILE A 285 -6.27 30.17 -9.86
N VAL A 286 -7.54 29.92 -10.17
CA VAL A 286 -8.07 28.57 -10.38
C VAL A 286 -7.34 27.89 -11.55
N LEU A 287 -7.15 28.61 -12.66
CA LEU A 287 -6.43 28.08 -13.82
C LEU A 287 -4.96 27.84 -13.50
N ALA A 288 -4.30 28.76 -12.80
CA ALA A 288 -2.91 28.60 -12.38
C ALA A 288 -2.73 27.36 -11.47
N ALA A 289 -3.57 27.22 -10.45
CA ALA A 289 -3.58 26.07 -9.54
C ALA A 289 -3.85 24.76 -10.30
N PHE A 290 -4.82 24.74 -11.21
CA PHE A 290 -5.11 23.59 -12.05
C PHE A 290 -3.88 23.17 -12.86
N VAL A 291 -3.24 24.08 -13.60
CA VAL A 291 -2.06 23.75 -14.42
C VAL A 291 -0.90 23.25 -13.55
N THR A 292 -0.65 23.89 -12.41
CA THR A 292 0.43 23.52 -11.49
C THR A 292 0.29 22.10 -10.93
N VAL A 293 -0.94 21.62 -10.71
CA VAL A 293 -1.20 20.26 -10.17
C VAL A 293 -1.48 19.24 -11.26
N PHE A 294 -2.22 19.60 -12.31
CA PHE A 294 -2.64 18.70 -13.38
C PHE A 294 -1.46 18.23 -14.23
N VAL A 295 -0.52 19.13 -14.57
CA VAL A 295 0.59 18.78 -15.47
C VAL A 295 1.54 17.74 -14.86
N PRO A 296 1.95 17.83 -13.58
CA PRO A 296 2.74 16.78 -12.92
C PRO A 296 2.01 15.44 -12.86
N VAL A 297 0.72 15.43 -12.53
CA VAL A 297 -0.08 14.19 -12.51
C VAL A 297 -0.17 13.58 -13.91
N LEU A 298 -0.38 14.40 -14.94
CA LEU A 298 -0.39 13.95 -16.33
C LEU A 298 0.98 13.38 -16.73
N ALA A 299 2.07 14.05 -16.36
CA ALA A 299 3.42 13.57 -16.63
C ALA A 299 3.71 12.21 -15.95
N LEU A 300 3.25 12.02 -14.71
CA LEU A 300 3.34 10.75 -14.00
C LEU A 300 2.54 9.63 -14.68
N VAL A 301 1.30 9.92 -15.12
CA VAL A 301 0.48 8.96 -15.87
C VAL A 301 1.16 8.56 -17.17
N LEU A 302 1.64 9.53 -17.95
CA LEU A 302 2.34 9.25 -19.21
C LEU A 302 3.63 8.46 -18.97
N PHE A 303 4.36 8.75 -17.88
CA PHE A 303 5.54 8.00 -17.48
C PHE A 303 5.19 6.56 -17.10
N ALA A 304 4.11 6.34 -16.34
CA ALA A 304 3.63 5.00 -15.99
C ALA A 304 3.22 4.20 -17.24
N ILE A 305 2.55 4.82 -18.22
CA ILE A 305 2.23 4.22 -19.52
C ILE A 305 3.50 3.79 -20.25
N ARG A 306 4.52 4.66 -20.29
CA ARG A 306 5.82 4.35 -20.90
C ARG A 306 6.46 3.11 -20.25
N VAL A 307 6.42 3.01 -18.92
CA VAL A 307 6.96 1.85 -18.17
C VAL A 307 6.14 0.59 -18.43
N ALA A 308 4.81 0.67 -18.42
CA ALA A 308 3.91 -0.48 -18.61
C ALA A 308 4.04 -1.10 -20.01
N PHE A 309 4.08 -0.27 -21.05
CA PHE A 309 4.01 -0.73 -22.43
C PHE A 309 5.37 -0.84 -23.13
N ASN A 310 6.46 -0.39 -22.48
CA ASN A 310 7.81 -0.34 -23.05
C ASN A 310 7.85 0.31 -24.46
N LYS A 311 6.88 1.19 -24.74
CA LYS A 311 6.77 1.95 -25.99
C LYS A 311 7.31 3.36 -25.77
N LYS A 312 7.78 4.01 -26.83
CA LYS A 312 8.09 5.46 -26.85
C LYS A 312 6.79 6.28 -26.81
N ALA A 313 6.01 6.15 -25.75
CA ALA A 313 4.76 6.90 -25.59
C ALA A 313 5.00 8.41 -25.46
N ILE A 314 6.22 8.82 -25.06
CA ILE A 314 6.59 10.22 -24.89
C ILE A 314 7.83 10.55 -25.73
N ASN A 315 7.65 11.46 -26.68
CA ASN A 315 8.77 12.08 -27.39
C ASN A 315 9.40 13.17 -26.51
N LYS A 316 10.71 13.40 -26.64
CA LYS A 316 11.46 14.40 -25.84
C LYS A 316 10.82 15.80 -25.91
N SER A 317 10.26 16.15 -27.08
CA SER A 317 9.51 17.40 -27.29
C SER A 317 8.28 17.50 -26.39
N LEU A 318 7.50 16.42 -26.24
CA LEU A 318 6.29 16.42 -25.39
C LEU A 318 6.65 16.61 -23.91
N SER A 319 7.69 15.92 -23.41
CA SER A 319 8.17 16.14 -22.04
C SER A 319 8.62 17.58 -21.81
N PHE A 320 9.33 18.17 -22.77
CA PHE A 320 9.78 19.55 -22.68
C PHE A 320 8.61 20.54 -22.72
N ALA A 321 7.63 20.31 -23.60
CA ALA A 321 6.42 21.12 -23.67
C ALA A 321 5.64 21.08 -22.33
N LEU A 322 5.44 19.89 -21.76
CA LEU A 322 4.79 19.75 -20.45
C LEU A 322 5.57 20.49 -19.35
N LEU A 323 6.91 20.39 -19.34
CA LEU A 323 7.74 21.11 -18.39
C LEU A 323 7.61 22.64 -18.54
N VAL A 324 7.60 23.16 -19.76
CA VAL A 324 7.40 24.60 -20.03
C VAL A 324 6.02 25.05 -19.55
N ILE A 325 4.96 24.31 -19.88
CA ILE A 325 3.59 24.61 -19.44
C ILE A 325 3.51 24.61 -17.91
N TRP A 326 4.12 23.62 -17.26
CA TRP A 326 4.14 23.55 -15.80
C TRP A 326 4.88 24.72 -15.17
N LEU A 327 6.06 25.10 -15.70
CA LEU A 327 6.82 26.25 -15.22
C LEU A 327 6.03 27.56 -15.37
N ILE A 328 5.28 27.72 -16.45
CA ILE A 328 4.36 28.86 -16.63
C ILE A 328 3.28 28.82 -15.54
N GLY A 329 2.62 27.68 -15.32
CA GLY A 329 1.61 27.54 -14.27
C GLY A 329 2.16 27.86 -12.87
N VAL A 330 3.36 27.37 -12.55
CA VAL A 330 4.04 27.69 -11.29
C VAL A 330 4.34 29.18 -11.17
N ALA A 331 4.86 29.82 -12.22
CA ALA A 331 5.14 31.26 -12.21
C ALA A 331 3.86 32.08 -11.98
N TYR A 332 2.75 31.73 -12.64
CA TYR A 332 1.44 32.35 -12.39
C TYR A 332 0.94 32.10 -10.96
N SER A 333 1.08 30.88 -10.45
CA SER A 333 0.69 30.55 -9.06
C SER A 333 1.48 31.38 -8.04
N VAL A 334 2.79 31.54 -8.23
CA VAL A 334 3.63 32.40 -7.38
C VAL A 334 3.21 33.86 -7.49
N TYR A 335 2.98 34.36 -8.70
CA TYR A 335 2.51 35.73 -8.93
C TYR A 335 1.20 36.01 -8.18
N TYR A 336 0.19 35.16 -8.34
CA TYR A 336 -1.10 35.37 -7.68
C TYR A 336 -1.01 35.21 -6.16
N THR A 337 -0.24 34.24 -5.67
CA THR A 337 -0.01 34.09 -4.23
C THR A 337 0.63 35.36 -3.65
N ALA A 338 1.68 35.88 -4.29
CA ALA A 338 2.32 37.14 -3.90
C ALA A 338 1.36 38.33 -4.00
N LYS A 339 0.50 38.36 -5.02
CA LYS A 339 -0.51 39.42 -5.21
C LYS A 339 -1.54 39.41 -4.09
N ILE A 340 -2.15 38.26 -3.76
CA ILE A 340 -3.15 38.13 -2.69
C ILE A 340 -2.52 38.47 -1.33
N THR A 341 -1.38 37.86 -1.00
CA THR A 341 -0.69 38.13 0.27
C THR A 341 -0.28 39.59 0.40
N SER A 342 0.06 40.26 -0.72
CA SER A 342 0.36 41.69 -0.69
C SER A 342 -0.85 42.54 -0.32
N GLU A 343 -2.09 42.11 -0.54
CA GLU A 343 -3.28 42.88 -0.16
C GLU A 343 -3.49 42.94 1.36
N PHE A 344 -2.80 42.11 2.14
CA PHE A 344 -2.93 42.07 3.60
C PHE A 344 -1.69 42.63 4.33
N LYS A 345 -0.82 43.36 3.63
CA LYS A 345 0.49 43.77 4.15
C LYS A 345 0.41 44.86 5.21
N GLU A 346 -0.36 45.91 4.96
CA GLU A 346 -0.47 47.08 5.82
C GLU A 346 -1.84 47.10 6.50
N HIS A 347 -1.88 47.64 7.71
CA HIS A 347 -3.09 47.88 8.47
C HIS A 347 -3.32 49.38 8.60
N ALA A 348 -4.58 49.82 8.49
CA ALA A 348 -4.96 51.19 8.74
C ALA A 348 -6.22 51.25 9.59
N GLU A 349 -6.24 52.26 10.45
CA GLU A 349 -7.31 52.55 11.38
C GLU A 349 -7.78 53.99 11.15
N MET A 350 -9.09 54.20 11.15
CA MET A 350 -9.73 55.51 11.05
C MET A 350 -10.73 55.66 12.18
N VAL A 351 -10.56 56.72 12.97
CA VAL A 351 -11.49 57.08 14.04
C VAL A 351 -12.31 58.28 13.61
N LYS A 352 -13.64 58.14 13.67
CA LYS A 352 -14.58 59.24 13.48
C LYS A 352 -15.31 59.52 14.79
N THR A 353 -15.30 60.78 15.22
CA THR A 353 -15.99 61.22 16.44
C THR A 353 -17.08 62.23 16.09
N ASP A 354 -18.30 61.92 16.47
CA ASP A 354 -19.46 62.79 16.31
C ASP A 354 -20.03 63.15 17.70
N GLU A 355 -20.33 64.42 17.96
CA GLU A 355 -20.99 64.83 19.20
C GLU A 355 -22.49 64.47 19.15
N LEU A 356 -23.00 63.84 20.21
CA LEU A 356 -24.41 63.45 20.32
C LEU A 356 -25.22 64.49 21.10
N LYS A 357 -26.51 64.63 20.78
CA LYS A 357 -27.43 65.40 21.63
C LYS A 357 -27.54 64.73 22.99
N SER A 358 -27.48 65.54 24.06
CA SER A 358 -27.39 65.07 25.43
C SER A 358 -28.76 64.70 26.03
N TYR A 359 -28.89 63.49 26.56
CA TYR A 359 -30.09 62.99 27.25
C TYR A 359 -29.70 62.23 28.51
N ALA A 360 -30.60 62.17 29.51
CA ALA A 360 -30.36 61.45 30.76
C ALA A 360 -30.26 59.92 30.58
N THR A 361 -30.89 59.39 29.53
CA THR A 361 -30.90 57.97 29.19
C THR A 361 -30.94 57.84 27.68
N TYR A 362 -30.07 57.01 27.14
CA TYR A 362 -30.07 56.63 25.72
C TYR A 362 -30.64 55.24 25.56
N VAL A 363 -31.40 55.04 24.50
CA VAL A 363 -31.82 53.71 24.05
C VAL A 363 -31.01 53.40 22.81
N ILE A 364 -30.27 52.30 22.83
CA ILE A 364 -29.52 51.82 21.67
C ILE A 364 -30.35 50.69 21.06
N ASP A 365 -30.72 50.86 19.79
CA ASP A 365 -31.45 49.87 19.02
C ASP A 365 -30.73 49.64 17.67
N VAL A 366 -31.03 48.52 17.04
CA VAL A 366 -30.50 48.16 15.72
C VAL A 366 -31.64 48.26 14.72
N ASP A 367 -31.40 48.94 13.60
CA ASP A 367 -32.35 48.97 12.49
C ASP A 367 -32.46 47.56 11.91
N LYS A 368 -33.59 46.91 12.19
CA LYS A 368 -33.91 45.58 11.65
C LYS A 368 -34.49 45.65 10.24
N SER A 369 -34.75 46.85 9.73
CA SER A 369 -35.21 47.05 8.36
C SER A 369 -34.04 47.07 7.39
N VAL A 370 -33.33 45.94 7.25
CA VAL A 370 -32.39 45.76 6.14
C VAL A 370 -33.23 45.53 4.88
N ALA A 371 -33.78 46.63 4.36
CA ALA A 371 -34.47 46.65 3.09
C ALA A 371 -33.52 47.24 2.05
N PHE A 372 -32.81 46.39 1.29
CA PHE A 372 -32.04 46.90 0.15
C PHE A 372 -33.00 47.61 -0.81
N SER A 373 -32.83 48.92 -0.97
CA SER A 373 -33.56 49.65 -2.01
C SER A 373 -33.08 49.18 -3.38
N LYS A 374 -33.84 49.44 -4.45
CA LYS A 374 -33.41 49.15 -5.82
C LYS A 374 -32.04 49.76 -6.13
N ALA A 375 -31.75 50.95 -5.59
CA ALA A 375 -30.46 51.61 -5.76
C ALA A 375 -29.34 50.89 -5.00
N ASP A 376 -29.61 50.40 -3.78
CA ASP A 376 -28.64 49.65 -2.99
C ASP A 376 -28.35 48.28 -3.60
N SER A 377 -29.38 47.59 -4.12
CA SER A 377 -29.21 46.32 -4.83
C SER A 377 -28.38 46.47 -6.11
N LEU A 378 -28.51 47.60 -6.82
CA LEU A 378 -27.71 47.93 -7.99
C LEU A 378 -26.27 48.31 -7.60
N ALA A 379 -26.09 49.09 -6.54
CA ALA A 379 -24.77 49.54 -6.07
C ALA A 379 -23.93 48.41 -5.44
N LEU A 380 -24.58 47.45 -4.80
CA LEU A 380 -23.95 46.28 -4.17
C LEU A 380 -23.88 45.06 -5.09
N GLU A 381 -24.24 45.23 -6.37
CA GLU A 381 -24.23 44.16 -7.37
C GLU A 381 -24.91 42.86 -6.89
N ILE A 382 -26.04 42.98 -6.18
CA ILE A 382 -26.82 41.83 -5.68
C ILE A 382 -27.52 41.20 -6.88
N ALA A 383 -26.75 40.48 -7.67
CA ALA A 383 -27.16 39.86 -8.92
C ALA A 383 -28.03 38.64 -8.62
N ASN A 384 -29.35 38.84 -8.62
CA ASN A 384 -30.26 37.74 -8.87
C ASN A 384 -31.38 38.20 -9.81
N ASN A 385 -31.46 37.58 -10.98
CA ASN A 385 -32.27 38.01 -12.13
C ASN A 385 -33.80 37.97 -11.91
N ASN A 386 -34.28 37.67 -10.69
CA ASN A 386 -35.71 37.44 -10.40
C ASN A 386 -36.29 38.30 -9.27
N LEU A 387 -35.58 39.34 -8.83
CA LEU A 387 -36.01 40.09 -7.65
C LEU A 387 -37.17 41.08 -7.91
N ASP A 388 -37.49 41.47 -9.14
CA ASP A 388 -38.73 42.21 -9.54
C ASP A 388 -39.23 43.27 -8.52
N GLY A 389 -38.33 44.10 -7.99
CA GLY A 389 -38.67 45.15 -7.01
C GLY A 389 -38.95 44.67 -5.58
N ARG A 390 -38.72 43.39 -5.27
CA ARG A 390 -38.84 42.80 -3.93
C ARG A 390 -37.63 43.16 -3.07
N VAL A 391 -37.93 43.50 -1.83
CA VAL A 391 -36.96 43.70 -0.75
C VAL A 391 -36.44 42.33 -0.30
N VAL A 392 -35.13 42.11 -0.37
CA VAL A 392 -34.50 40.91 0.20
C VAL A 392 -34.40 41.09 1.71
N TYR A 393 -35.27 40.41 2.45
CA TYR A 393 -35.08 40.14 3.88
C TYR A 393 -34.30 38.82 3.96
N ASP A 394 -32.99 38.88 4.14
CA ASP A 394 -32.21 37.68 4.40
C ASP A 394 -31.56 37.79 5.79
N ASP A 395 -32.16 37.06 6.74
CA ASP A 395 -31.64 36.78 8.09
C ASP A 395 -31.17 35.31 8.20
N ASN A 396 -31.16 34.55 7.09
CA ASN A 396 -30.91 33.11 7.10
C ASN A 396 -29.51 32.71 6.63
N ASP A 397 -28.79 33.62 5.97
CA ASP A 397 -27.43 33.32 5.53
C ASP A 397 -26.41 33.47 6.67
N ASN A 398 -26.01 32.33 7.22
CA ASN A 398 -24.90 32.14 8.16
C ASN A 398 -23.52 32.47 7.54
N HIS A 399 -23.49 33.28 6.48
CA HIS A 399 -22.31 33.66 5.72
C HIS A 399 -21.43 34.60 6.56
N PRO A 400 -20.12 34.31 6.69
CA PRO A 400 -19.25 34.99 7.65
C PRO A 400 -19.02 36.49 7.38
N PHE A 401 -19.47 37.03 6.24
CA PHE A 401 -19.24 38.42 5.82
C PHE A 401 -20.54 39.24 5.60
N ARG A 402 -21.73 38.66 5.81
CA ARG A 402 -23.02 39.38 5.65
C ARG A 402 -23.58 39.93 6.97
N VAL A 403 -23.34 39.22 8.07
CA VAL A 403 -23.71 39.69 9.41
C VAL A 403 -22.47 40.32 10.03
N PRO A 404 -22.50 41.60 10.47
CA PRO A 404 -21.37 42.22 11.14
C PRO A 404 -21.21 41.63 12.55
N ARG A 405 -20.66 40.41 12.61
CA ARG A 405 -20.37 39.65 13.86
C ARG A 405 -19.31 40.30 14.73
N ASN A 406 -18.57 41.26 14.18
CA ASN A 406 -17.46 41.95 14.84
C ASN A 406 -17.83 43.37 15.31
N VAL A 407 -19.10 43.76 15.32
CA VAL A 407 -19.50 45.04 15.92
C VAL A 407 -19.44 44.92 17.44
N ARG A 408 -18.45 45.57 18.04
CA ARG A 408 -18.34 45.72 19.49
C ARG A 408 -18.86 47.09 19.89
N VAL A 409 -19.87 47.10 20.76
CA VAL A 409 -20.35 48.33 21.40
C VAL A 409 -19.69 48.44 22.77
N GLU A 410 -18.92 49.50 22.97
CA GLU A 410 -18.29 49.82 24.26
C GLU A 410 -18.86 51.14 24.77
N ILE A 411 -19.31 51.15 26.03
CA ILE A 411 -19.82 52.34 26.70
C ILE A 411 -18.79 52.76 27.73
N SER A 412 -18.12 53.89 27.48
CA SER A 412 -17.12 54.46 28.36
C SER A 412 -17.58 55.81 28.92
N LYS A 413 -17.08 56.16 30.11
CA LYS A 413 -17.37 57.45 30.73
C LYS A 413 -16.58 58.54 30.01
N SER A 414 -17.27 59.58 29.55
CA SER A 414 -16.64 60.75 28.91
C SER A 414 -15.77 61.53 29.89
N GLU A 415 -14.56 61.91 29.46
CA GLU A 415 -13.61 62.70 30.25
C GLU A 415 -13.92 64.21 30.22
N ASN A 416 -14.58 64.69 29.17
CA ASN A 416 -14.88 66.10 28.96
C ASN A 416 -16.34 66.46 29.29
N GLY A 417 -17.13 65.51 29.80
CA GLY A 417 -18.52 65.70 30.17
C GLY A 417 -19.50 65.81 28.99
N LYS A 418 -19.04 65.65 27.75
CA LYS A 418 -19.89 65.61 26.55
C LYS A 418 -20.15 64.17 26.12
N THR A 419 -21.35 63.88 25.65
CA THR A 419 -21.67 62.60 25.02
C THR A 419 -21.22 62.61 23.56
N SER A 420 -20.45 61.62 23.14
CA SER A 420 -19.99 61.47 21.75
C SER A 420 -20.10 60.02 21.29
N MET A 421 -20.33 59.84 20.00
CA MET A 421 -20.22 58.55 19.32
C MET A 421 -18.83 58.48 18.67
N VAL A 422 -18.08 57.44 19.01
CA VAL A 422 -16.77 57.15 18.40
C VAL A 422 -16.90 55.90 17.55
N GLN A 423 -16.73 56.05 16.24
CA GLN A 423 -16.73 54.95 15.29
C GLN A 423 -15.28 54.65 14.89
N ASN A 424 -14.84 53.42 15.14
CA ASN A 424 -13.51 52.96 14.77
C ASN A 424 -13.62 52.00 13.56
N TYR A 425 -12.91 52.32 12.49
CA TYR A 425 -12.90 51.56 11.24
C TYR A 425 -11.49 51.03 10.98
N GLU A 426 -11.36 49.72 10.83
CA GLU A 426 -10.09 49.06 10.54
C GLU A 426 -10.14 48.31 9.22
N SER A 427 -9.04 48.34 8.47
CA SER A 427 -8.89 47.53 7.27
C SER A 427 -7.43 47.21 7.00
N GLN A 428 -7.23 46.18 6.19
CA GLN A 428 -5.93 45.85 5.62
C GLN A 428 -5.85 46.27 4.15
N GLY A 429 -4.63 46.41 3.63
CA GLY A 429 -4.36 46.78 2.24
C GLY A 429 -2.89 46.62 1.85
N LYS A 430 -2.60 46.76 0.56
CA LYS A 430 -1.22 46.69 0.04
C LYS A 430 -0.30 47.82 0.51
N THR A 431 -0.87 49.00 0.71
CA THR A 431 -0.18 50.18 1.23
C THR A 431 -1.09 50.88 2.22
N PHE A 432 -0.52 51.67 3.13
CA PHE A 432 -1.29 52.43 4.11
C PHE A 432 -2.40 53.30 3.47
N PRO A 433 -2.19 54.04 2.36
CA PRO A 433 -3.26 54.79 1.71
C PRO A 433 -4.40 53.91 1.17
N ILE A 434 -4.08 52.70 0.67
CA ILE A 434 -5.09 51.75 0.19
C ILE A 434 -5.86 51.17 1.38
N ALA A 435 -5.16 50.76 2.43
CA ALA A 435 -5.78 50.26 3.66
C ALA A 435 -6.71 51.32 4.29
N LEU A 436 -6.27 52.59 4.34
CA LEU A 436 -7.07 53.70 4.84
C LEU A 436 -8.29 53.96 3.96
N ARG A 437 -8.13 53.92 2.64
CA ARG A 437 -9.26 54.05 1.70
C ARG A 437 -10.26 52.90 1.89
N ASN A 438 -9.80 51.68 2.11
CA ASN A 438 -10.67 50.55 2.40
C ASN A 438 -11.43 50.76 3.71
N ALA A 439 -10.75 51.22 4.79
CA ALA A 439 -11.40 51.57 6.05
C ALA A 439 -12.43 52.71 5.88
N GLN A 440 -12.13 53.72 5.06
CA GLN A 440 -13.05 54.81 4.72
C GLN A 440 -14.29 54.35 3.94
N ASN A 441 -14.16 53.28 3.14
CA ASN A 441 -15.26 52.71 2.39
C ASN A 441 -16.18 51.83 3.25
N ILE A 442 -15.81 51.53 4.50
CA ILE A 442 -16.68 50.81 5.45
C ILE A 442 -17.83 51.74 5.82
N ASN A 443 -19.01 51.44 5.31
CA ASN A 443 -20.20 52.26 5.49
C ASN A 443 -21.08 51.72 6.62
N TYR A 444 -20.78 52.12 7.86
CA TYR A 444 -21.62 51.83 9.03
C TYR A 444 -22.28 53.10 9.53
N LYS A 445 -23.61 53.19 9.42
CA LYS A 445 -24.37 54.41 9.73
C LYS A 445 -25.08 54.27 11.07
N TYR A 446 -25.21 55.38 11.78
CA TYR A 446 -26.14 55.48 12.90
C TYR A 446 -27.00 56.73 12.74
N LYS A 447 -28.20 56.71 13.32
CA LYS A 447 -29.12 57.83 13.34
C LYS A 447 -29.58 58.08 14.78
N GLN A 448 -29.41 59.30 15.24
CA GLN A 448 -29.97 59.74 16.51
C GLN A 448 -31.34 60.40 16.27
N THR A 449 -32.38 59.89 16.93
CA THR A 449 -33.71 60.53 17.01
C THR A 449 -34.06 60.66 18.48
N ASP A 450 -33.99 61.88 19.02
CA ASP A 450 -34.09 62.15 20.45
C ASP A 450 -33.09 61.30 21.27
N SER A 451 -33.58 60.53 22.26
CA SER A 451 -32.78 59.61 23.07
C SER A 451 -32.49 58.27 22.39
N LEU A 452 -33.11 57.98 21.25
CA LEU A 452 -32.93 56.74 20.50
C LEU A 452 -31.75 56.87 19.54
N ILE A 453 -30.79 55.95 19.67
CA ILE A 453 -29.68 55.75 18.74
C ILE A 453 -29.97 54.47 17.98
N THR A 454 -30.27 54.59 16.70
CA THR A 454 -30.50 53.44 15.82
C THR A 454 -29.23 53.18 15.02
N LEU A 455 -28.66 51.98 15.18
CA LEU A 455 -27.51 51.51 14.40
C LEU A 455 -28.01 50.83 13.13
N SER A 456 -27.58 51.29 11.95
CA SER A 456 -27.88 50.67 10.66
C SER A 456 -26.63 49.94 10.18
N PRO A 457 -26.58 48.60 10.28
CA PRO A 457 -25.47 47.81 9.77
C PRO A 457 -25.29 47.89 8.26
#